data_AF-A0A9N9LUV6-F1
#
_entry.id   AF-A0A9N9LUV6-F1
#
_cell.length_a   1.000
_cell.length_b   1.000
_cell.length_c   1.000
_cell.angle_alpha   90.00
_cell.angle_beta   90.00
_cell.angle_gamma   90.00
#
_symmetry.space_group_name_H-M   'P 1'
#
loop_
_entity.id
_entity.type
_entity.pdbx_description
1 polymer ?
#
loop_
_entity_poly.entity_id
_entity_poly.type
_entity_poly.pdbx_seq_one_letter_code
_entity_poly.pdbx_strand_id
1 'polypeptide(L)'
;MSTTVNSTTTSVPASARPSVPTNHSHADPAYTNGHHHHHDAASHQHAGAANAAKKGKQKKAADPNETSKLLAAKISQLELGAAEDKEQEAEIEREVKRANRELNSLTSKMDALQKIDFLQKRVTEHLTDVKRWERKSRKNQKRADELQKEKDQRTNELSKQTSMKQKLETLCRELQKENNKLKAENRGYQDSEKSSHESWDEKFRQLLWQLQDYQEAKDHPQAQIVNIEVEDLFKQRFKSLIDQYELRELHFHSLMRAKELEVQYNMARYDRERKAAEAEVARSKALNTQVLTFSKTENELRNQLNIYVEKFKQVEDTLNNSNDLFLTFRKEMEDMSKKTKRLEKENMNLTRKHDLTNQNILKMAQERTKSNEDQEALRKKNEKLTSIINQMQKQGRGVPGGMMGSTAEGSVEGEFREGDMEGTESEYEYEDEEAEDGDEEGSEGEYDEDTEEELHLQQAAKPFGPVPPPPAPLSAINGLVATANGIKH
;
A
#
# COMPACT_ATOMS: atom_id res chain seq x y z
N MET A 1 56.89 -65.74 2.26
CA MET A 1 58.02 -65.46 3.15
C MET A 1 58.34 -63.98 3.07
N SER A 2 58.05 -63.24 4.13
CA SER A 2 58.75 -62.01 4.56
C SER A 2 58.05 -61.53 5.82
N THR A 3 58.78 -61.62 6.92
CA THR A 3 58.45 -61.18 8.27
C THR A 3 58.78 -59.71 8.43
N THR A 4 57.93 -58.94 9.11
CA THR A 4 58.36 -58.08 10.21
C THR A 4 57.18 -57.66 11.07
N VAL A 5 57.45 -57.75 12.36
CA VAL A 5 56.60 -57.52 13.53
C VAL A 5 56.50 -56.02 13.85
N ASN A 6 55.32 -55.59 14.32
CA ASN A 6 55.27 -54.48 15.28
C ASN A 6 54.09 -54.70 16.23
N SER A 7 54.37 -54.69 17.53
CA SER A 7 53.40 -54.88 18.60
C SER A 7 53.02 -53.51 19.17
N THR A 8 51.72 -53.24 19.33
CA THR A 8 51.27 -52.13 20.17
C THR A 8 50.06 -52.58 20.98
N THR A 9 50.29 -52.56 22.29
CA THR A 9 49.35 -52.77 23.39
C THR A 9 48.32 -51.65 23.45
N THR A 10 47.03 -51.98 23.59
CA THR A 10 46.09 -51.13 24.34
C THR A 10 45.03 -51.98 25.04
N SER A 11 44.89 -51.69 26.33
CA SER A 11 44.06 -52.29 27.36
C SER A 11 42.56 -52.10 27.16
N VAL A 12 41.80 -53.11 27.59
CA VAL A 12 40.33 -53.12 27.71
C VAL A 12 39.94 -52.60 29.10
N PRO A 13 39.03 -51.61 29.23
CA PRO A 13 38.39 -51.35 30.51
C PRO A 13 37.08 -52.13 30.62
N ALA A 14 36.96 -52.89 31.71
CA ALA A 14 35.71 -53.45 32.18
C ALA A 14 34.80 -52.33 32.71
N SER A 15 33.50 -52.40 32.41
CA SER A 15 32.49 -51.60 33.11
C SER A 15 31.20 -52.39 33.32
N ALA A 16 31.06 -52.79 34.58
CA ALA A 16 29.87 -52.74 35.42
C ALA A 16 28.49 -52.72 34.75
N ARG A 17 27.74 -53.81 34.97
CA ARG A 17 26.27 -53.81 35.04
C ARG A 17 25.79 -53.01 36.25
N PRO A 18 24.70 -52.23 36.11
CA PRO A 18 23.79 -51.98 37.20
C PRO A 18 22.47 -52.75 37.02
N SER A 19 21.99 -53.21 38.16
CA SER A 19 20.79 -53.98 38.46
C SER A 19 19.47 -53.28 38.13
N VAL A 20 18.50 -54.06 37.66
CA VAL A 20 17.08 -53.70 37.53
C VAL A 20 16.40 -53.79 38.90
N PRO A 21 15.61 -52.79 39.33
CA PRO A 21 14.62 -52.99 40.37
C PRO A 21 13.22 -53.19 39.76
N THR A 22 12.70 -54.40 39.93
CA THR A 22 11.29 -54.76 39.83
C THR A 22 10.57 -54.35 41.12
N ASN A 23 9.67 -53.37 41.07
CA ASN A 23 8.29 -53.44 41.60
C ASN A 23 7.64 -52.06 41.53
N HIS A 24 6.45 -51.96 40.92
CA HIS A 24 5.36 -51.12 41.44
C HIS A 24 4.04 -51.62 40.85
N SER A 25 3.26 -52.24 41.72
CA SER A 25 1.86 -52.56 41.56
C SER A 25 1.05 -51.26 41.63
N HIS A 26 0.25 -50.96 40.62
CA HIS A 26 -0.93 -50.12 40.77
C HIS A 26 -2.07 -50.68 39.91
N ALA A 27 -3.17 -50.93 40.59
CA ALA A 27 -4.44 -51.37 40.05
C ALA A 27 -5.16 -50.21 39.36
N ASP A 28 -5.87 -50.49 38.27
CA ASP A 28 -6.96 -49.64 37.79
C ASP A 28 -8.13 -50.49 37.27
N PRO A 29 -9.37 -49.97 37.33
CA PRO A 29 -10.58 -50.76 37.33
C PRO A 29 -11.16 -51.03 35.94
N ALA A 30 -12.00 -52.06 35.90
CA ALA A 30 -12.81 -52.46 34.76
C ALA A 30 -13.86 -51.40 34.38
N TYR A 31 -13.97 -51.11 33.08
CA TYR A 31 -15.25 -50.77 32.46
C TYR A 31 -15.37 -51.44 31.09
N THR A 32 -16.39 -52.29 31.01
CA THR A 32 -16.84 -53.05 29.85
C THR A 32 -17.65 -52.15 28.92
N ASN A 33 -17.36 -52.17 27.62
CA ASN A 33 -18.23 -51.60 26.60
C ASN A 33 -18.80 -52.73 25.74
N GLY A 34 -20.12 -52.84 25.69
CA GLY A 34 -20.82 -53.81 24.86
C GLY A 34 -22.24 -53.35 24.59
N HIS A 35 -22.51 -52.89 23.37
CA HIS A 35 -23.67 -53.34 22.61
C HIS A 35 -23.51 -53.02 21.12
N HIS A 36 -23.72 -54.07 20.34
CA HIS A 36 -23.81 -54.13 18.88
C HIS A 36 -25.29 -54.31 18.49
N HIS A 37 -25.54 -54.30 17.17
CA HIS A 37 -26.77 -54.65 16.42
C HIS A 37 -27.59 -53.44 15.93
N HIS A 38 -28.10 -53.37 14.69
CA HIS A 38 -27.99 -54.24 13.50
C HIS A 38 -28.67 -53.54 12.29
N HIS A 39 -28.38 -54.07 11.08
CA HIS A 39 -29.18 -54.06 9.84
C HIS A 39 -29.29 -52.74 9.05
N ASP A 40 -29.27 -52.71 7.71
CA ASP A 40 -29.30 -53.79 6.72
C ASP A 40 -28.71 -53.37 5.37
N ALA A 41 -28.31 -54.37 4.60
CA ALA A 41 -27.75 -54.28 3.24
C ALA A 41 -28.78 -54.68 2.17
N ALA A 42 -28.60 -54.21 0.93
CA ALA A 42 -28.80 -54.98 -0.33
C ALA A 42 -28.53 -54.07 -1.56
N SER A 43 -27.43 -54.29 -2.30
CA SER A 43 -27.34 -55.03 -3.60
C SER A 43 -27.77 -54.17 -4.80
N HIS A 44 -27.00 -53.95 -5.87
CA HIS A 44 -26.36 -54.82 -6.87
C HIS A 44 -25.47 -53.90 -7.76
N GLN A 45 -24.54 -54.28 -8.65
CA GLN A 45 -23.99 -55.51 -9.22
C GLN A 45 -22.67 -55.15 -9.94
N HIS A 46 -21.82 -56.14 -10.14
CA HIS A 46 -20.56 -56.10 -10.91
C HIS A 46 -20.77 -56.07 -12.44
N ALA A 47 -19.85 -55.40 -13.15
CA ALA A 47 -19.14 -55.85 -14.36
C ALA A 47 -18.15 -54.72 -14.74
N GLY A 48 -16.90 -54.88 -15.17
CA GLY A 48 -16.07 -56.01 -15.59
C GLY A 48 -14.98 -55.44 -16.53
N ALA A 49 -13.78 -56.01 -16.47
CA ALA A 49 -12.67 -55.93 -17.45
C ALA A 49 -11.67 -54.74 -17.44
N ALA A 50 -10.52 -55.02 -16.81
CA ALA A 50 -9.13 -55.00 -17.29
C ALA A 50 -8.63 -54.07 -18.44
N ASN A 51 -7.41 -53.58 -18.17
CA ASN A 51 -6.24 -53.33 -19.02
C ASN A 51 -5.99 -51.98 -19.72
N ALA A 52 -4.93 -51.33 -19.21
CA ALA A 52 -3.77 -50.76 -19.91
C ALA A 52 -3.98 -49.70 -20.99
N ALA A 53 -3.58 -48.46 -20.68
CA ALA A 53 -2.64 -47.69 -21.50
C ALA A 53 -2.23 -46.37 -20.81
N LYS A 54 -0.94 -46.06 -20.87
CA LYS A 54 -0.34 -44.77 -20.58
C LYS A 54 -0.95 -43.67 -21.48
N LYS A 55 -1.37 -42.53 -20.89
CA LYS A 55 -1.14 -41.20 -21.47
C LYS A 55 -1.39 -40.07 -20.45
N GLY A 56 -0.37 -39.23 -20.28
CA GLY A 56 -0.43 -37.80 -19.94
C GLY A 56 -1.30 -37.35 -18.77
N LYS A 57 -0.72 -37.29 -17.56
CA LYS A 57 -1.30 -36.50 -16.46
C LYS A 57 -1.00 -35.02 -16.73
N GLN A 58 -1.93 -34.35 -17.40
CA GLN A 58 -1.98 -32.90 -17.48
C GLN A 58 -1.88 -32.32 -16.06
N LYS A 59 -0.93 -31.41 -15.91
CA LYS A 59 -0.79 -30.49 -14.79
C LYS A 59 -2.15 -29.80 -14.63
N LYS A 60 -2.86 -30.01 -13.52
CA LYS A 60 -3.98 -29.15 -13.14
C LYS A 60 -3.41 -27.74 -12.98
N ALA A 61 -3.50 -26.95 -14.04
CA ALA A 61 -3.48 -25.50 -13.93
C ALA A 61 -4.63 -25.13 -12.98
N ALA A 62 -4.42 -24.15 -12.09
CA ALA A 62 -5.53 -23.52 -11.41
C ALA A 62 -6.57 -23.17 -12.48
N ASP A 63 -7.78 -23.70 -12.30
CA ASP A 63 -8.82 -23.65 -13.32
C ASP A 63 -9.03 -22.18 -13.70
N PRO A 64 -8.92 -21.77 -14.98
CA PRO A 64 -9.22 -20.40 -15.41
C PRO A 64 -10.61 -19.92 -14.91
N ASN A 65 -11.50 -20.89 -14.65
CA ASN A 65 -12.80 -20.68 -14.06
C ASN A 65 -12.74 -20.29 -12.56
N GLU A 66 -11.78 -20.79 -11.77
CA GLU A 66 -11.59 -20.40 -10.37
C GLU A 66 -10.98 -18.99 -10.24
N THR A 67 -9.99 -18.65 -11.07
CA THR A 67 -9.43 -17.30 -11.08
C THR A 67 -10.44 -16.28 -11.62
N SER A 68 -11.22 -16.66 -12.64
CA SER A 68 -12.34 -15.85 -13.13
C SER A 68 -13.45 -15.70 -12.08
N LYS A 69 -13.78 -16.75 -11.32
CA LYS A 69 -14.73 -16.66 -10.20
C LYS A 69 -14.22 -15.80 -9.05
N LEU A 70 -12.94 -15.84 -8.71
CA LEU A 70 -12.34 -14.97 -7.70
C LEU A 70 -12.33 -13.50 -8.14
N LEU A 71 -12.04 -13.24 -9.42
CA LEU A 71 -12.15 -11.90 -10.00
C LEU A 71 -13.60 -11.41 -10.00
N ALA A 72 -14.55 -12.26 -10.41
CA ALA A 72 -15.98 -11.92 -10.39
C ALA A 72 -16.49 -11.66 -8.96
N ALA A 73 -16.05 -12.46 -7.98
CA ALA A 73 -16.37 -12.25 -6.57
C ALA A 73 -15.77 -10.95 -6.03
N LYS A 74 -14.54 -10.61 -6.42
CA LYS A 74 -13.88 -9.35 -6.05
C LYS A 74 -14.57 -8.14 -6.68
N ILE A 75 -14.97 -8.24 -7.95
CA ILE A 75 -15.73 -7.20 -8.66
C ILE A 75 -17.09 -7.01 -7.97
N SER A 76 -17.80 -8.09 -7.69
CA SER A 76 -19.10 -8.03 -7.02
C SER A 76 -19.00 -7.44 -5.60
N GLN A 77 -17.91 -7.72 -4.87
CA GLN A 77 -17.66 -7.13 -3.56
C GLN A 77 -17.35 -5.62 -3.64
N LEU A 78 -16.61 -5.18 -4.66
CA LEU A 78 -16.32 -3.76 -4.89
C LEU A 78 -17.56 -2.99 -5.37
N GLU A 79 -18.41 -3.62 -6.20
CA GLU A 79 -19.68 -3.04 -6.65
C GLU A 79 -20.70 -2.91 -5.51
N LEU A 80 -20.76 -3.87 -4.59
CA LEU A 80 -21.57 -3.78 -3.37
C LEU A 80 -21.11 -2.64 -2.46
N GLY A 81 -19.80 -2.48 -2.25
CA GLY A 81 -19.25 -1.35 -1.47
C GLY A 81 -19.55 0.00 -2.12
N ALA A 82 -19.40 0.12 -3.44
CA ALA A 82 -19.74 1.34 -4.17
C ALA A 82 -21.25 1.65 -4.14
N ALA A 83 -22.11 0.63 -4.08
CA ALA A 83 -23.55 0.80 -3.94
C ALA A 83 -23.93 1.29 -2.53
N GLU A 84 -23.32 0.72 -1.47
CA GLU A 84 -23.52 1.18 -0.09
C GLU A 84 -23.04 2.62 0.11
N ASP A 85 -21.87 2.99 -0.43
CA ASP A 85 -21.33 4.35 -0.34
C ASP A 85 -22.28 5.36 -1.00
N LYS A 86 -22.86 4.99 -2.16
CA LYS A 86 -23.80 5.84 -2.90
C LYS A 86 -25.15 5.98 -2.19
N GLU A 87 -25.58 4.94 -1.49
CA GLU A 87 -26.79 4.97 -0.66
C GLU A 87 -26.58 5.87 0.57
N GLN A 88 -25.43 5.75 1.24
CA GLN A 88 -25.04 6.60 2.36
C GLN A 88 -24.95 8.07 1.97
N GLU A 89 -24.35 8.39 0.82
CA GLU A 89 -24.26 9.76 0.32
C GLU A 89 -25.65 10.36 0.03
N ALA A 90 -26.55 9.55 -0.56
CA ALA A 90 -27.93 9.95 -0.80
C ALA A 90 -28.73 10.15 0.50
N GLU A 91 -28.47 9.37 1.54
CA GLU A 91 -29.08 9.54 2.87
C GLU A 91 -28.60 10.83 3.54
N ILE A 92 -27.29 11.10 3.52
CA ILE A 92 -26.71 12.36 4.03
C ILE A 92 -27.33 13.56 3.31
N GLU A 93 -27.51 13.51 1.98
CA GLU A 93 -28.12 14.59 1.21
C GLU A 93 -29.59 14.84 1.62
N ARG A 94 -30.35 13.77 1.88
CA ARG A 94 -31.75 13.88 2.36
C ARG A 94 -31.80 14.50 3.76
N GLU A 95 -30.88 14.12 4.64
CA GLU A 95 -30.80 14.65 6.01
C GLU A 95 -30.41 16.14 6.02
N VAL A 96 -29.45 16.54 5.20
CA VAL A 96 -29.06 17.96 5.01
C VAL A 96 -30.23 18.79 4.48
N LYS A 97 -31.00 18.26 3.53
CA LYS A 97 -32.21 18.91 3.01
C LYS A 97 -33.30 19.04 4.09
N ARG A 98 -33.46 18.04 4.96
CA ARG A 98 -34.41 18.07 6.08
C ARG A 98 -33.99 19.12 7.12
N ALA A 99 -32.73 19.11 7.55
CA ALA A 99 -32.18 20.05 8.52
C ALA A 99 -32.27 21.51 8.05
N ASN A 100 -32.05 21.78 6.75
CA ASN A 100 -32.21 23.11 6.17
C ASN A 100 -33.66 23.58 6.15
N ARG A 101 -34.62 22.71 5.83
CA ARG A 101 -36.06 23.05 5.88
C ARG A 101 -36.49 23.37 7.30
N GLU A 102 -36.05 22.57 8.27
CA GLU A 102 -36.37 22.75 9.69
C GLU A 102 -35.76 24.05 10.24
N LEU A 103 -34.49 24.33 9.91
CA LEU A 103 -33.81 25.58 10.25
C LEU A 103 -34.54 26.81 9.70
N ASN A 104 -34.93 26.79 8.41
CA ASN A 104 -35.68 27.88 7.78
C ASN A 104 -37.06 28.06 8.41
N SER A 105 -37.76 26.97 8.74
CA SER A 105 -39.05 27.03 9.43
C SER A 105 -38.91 27.73 10.79
N LEU A 106 -37.92 27.33 11.60
CA LEU A 106 -37.67 27.87 12.94
C LEU A 106 -37.23 29.35 12.90
N THR A 107 -36.46 29.78 11.90
CA THR A 107 -36.00 31.17 11.79
C THR A 107 -36.93 32.11 11.03
N SER A 108 -37.94 31.60 10.33
CA SER A 108 -38.86 32.42 9.51
C SER A 108 -39.75 33.40 10.29
N LYS A 109 -39.98 33.13 11.57
CA LYS A 109 -40.87 33.93 12.46
C LYS A 109 -40.11 34.77 13.49
N MET A 110 -38.78 34.70 13.49
CA MET A 110 -37.92 35.41 14.43
C MET A 110 -37.54 36.79 13.89
N ASP A 111 -37.38 37.77 14.78
CA ASP A 111 -36.75 39.03 14.40
C ASP A 111 -35.24 38.85 14.14
N ALA A 112 -34.57 39.89 13.63
CA ALA A 112 -33.16 39.82 13.26
C ALA A 112 -32.23 39.49 14.45
N LEU A 113 -32.51 40.04 15.65
CA LEU A 113 -31.71 39.81 16.86
C LEU A 113 -31.94 38.40 17.41
N GLN A 114 -33.20 37.95 17.50
CA GLN A 114 -33.57 36.60 17.93
C GLN A 114 -33.01 35.53 16.98
N LYS A 115 -32.98 35.81 15.68
CA LYS A 115 -32.41 34.92 14.67
C LYS A 115 -30.89 34.79 14.82
N ILE A 116 -30.19 35.90 15.10
CA ILE A 116 -28.74 35.88 15.35
C ILE A 116 -28.44 35.03 16.59
N ASP A 117 -29.11 35.28 17.72
CA ASP A 117 -28.90 34.54 18.97
C ASP A 117 -29.20 33.05 18.81
N PHE A 118 -30.31 32.70 18.14
CA PHE A 118 -30.67 31.31 17.89
C PHE A 118 -29.65 30.60 16.99
N LEU A 119 -29.21 31.25 15.91
CA LEU A 119 -28.19 30.70 15.02
C LEU A 119 -26.85 30.53 15.73
N GLN A 120 -26.44 31.53 16.53
CA GLN A 120 -25.20 31.48 17.31
C GLN A 120 -25.23 30.32 18.31
N LYS A 121 -26.35 30.12 19.02
CA LYS A 121 -26.53 28.98 19.92
C LYS A 121 -26.48 27.64 19.17
N ARG A 122 -27.18 27.50 18.04
CA ARG A 122 -27.15 26.28 17.21
C ARG A 122 -25.77 25.96 16.66
N VAL A 123 -25.03 26.98 16.19
CA VAL A 123 -23.66 26.81 15.68
C VAL A 123 -22.73 26.35 16.80
N THR A 124 -22.89 26.91 18.01
CA THR A 124 -22.09 26.52 19.17
C THR A 124 -22.39 25.08 19.59
N GLU A 125 -23.66 24.69 19.66
CA GLU A 125 -24.08 23.31 19.94
C GLU A 125 -23.53 22.33 18.89
N HIS A 126 -23.68 22.64 17.59
CA HIS A 126 -23.13 21.83 16.51
C HIS A 126 -21.60 21.68 16.59
N LEU A 127 -20.87 22.76 16.93
CA LEU A 127 -19.42 22.68 17.14
C LEU A 127 -19.05 21.74 18.29
N THR A 128 -19.79 21.79 19.41
CA THR A 128 -19.56 20.88 20.54
C THR A 128 -19.85 19.42 20.20
N ASP A 129 -20.88 19.16 19.38
CA ASP A 129 -21.23 17.83 18.90
C ASP A 129 -20.20 17.30 17.90
N VAL A 130 -19.72 18.13 16.97
CA VAL A 130 -18.63 17.76 16.05
C VAL A 130 -17.39 17.34 16.85
N LYS A 131 -16.95 18.15 17.82
CA LYS A 131 -15.81 17.80 18.70
C LYS A 131 -16.07 16.52 19.51
N ARG A 132 -17.31 16.27 19.94
CA ARG A 132 -17.70 15.03 20.64
C ARG A 132 -17.62 13.81 19.71
N TRP A 133 -18.15 13.91 18.50
CA TRP A 133 -18.13 12.85 17.50
C TRP A 133 -16.72 12.57 16.99
N GLU A 134 -15.88 13.59 16.82
CA GLU A 134 -14.48 13.44 16.46
C GLU A 134 -13.69 12.64 17.52
N ARG A 135 -13.86 12.98 18.81
CA ARG A 135 -13.27 12.19 19.91
C ARG A 135 -13.76 10.75 19.93
N LYS A 136 -15.05 10.51 19.63
CA LYS A 136 -15.63 9.16 19.59
C LYS A 136 -15.13 8.38 18.37
N SER A 137 -15.02 9.04 17.21
CA SER A 137 -14.43 8.48 15.99
C SER A 137 -12.98 8.07 16.22
N ARG A 138 -12.16 8.94 16.84
CA ARG A 138 -10.77 8.63 17.19
C ARG A 138 -10.65 7.43 18.15
N LYS A 139 -11.55 7.31 19.13
CA LYS A 139 -11.61 6.14 20.03
C LYS A 139 -12.01 4.86 19.28
N ASN A 140 -13.00 4.95 18.39
CA ASN A 140 -13.44 3.83 17.58
C ASN A 140 -12.35 3.38 16.60
N GLN A 141 -11.61 4.31 15.99
CA GLN A 141 -10.48 4.01 15.13
C GLN A 141 -9.40 3.23 15.89
N LYS A 142 -8.98 3.71 17.07
CA LYS A 142 -8.03 2.98 17.92
C LYS A 142 -8.51 1.57 18.27
N ARG A 143 -9.80 1.42 18.61
CA ARG A 143 -10.39 0.11 18.90
C ARG A 143 -10.42 -0.80 17.67
N ALA A 144 -10.66 -0.25 16.48
CA ALA A 144 -10.61 -1.01 15.23
C ALA A 144 -9.18 -1.50 14.95
N ASP A 145 -8.17 -0.65 15.15
CA ASP A 145 -6.76 -1.01 14.98
C ASP A 145 -6.33 -2.10 15.99
N GLU A 146 -6.77 -1.98 17.25
CA GLU A 146 -6.55 -3.00 18.29
C GLU A 146 -7.19 -4.34 17.93
N LEU A 147 -8.46 -4.34 17.49
CA LEU A 147 -9.17 -5.55 17.07
C LEU A 147 -8.52 -6.19 15.83
N GLN A 148 -8.06 -5.38 14.89
CA GLN A 148 -7.34 -5.87 13.71
C GLN A 148 -6.01 -6.53 14.12
N LYS A 149 -5.26 -5.92 15.05
CA LYS A 149 -4.03 -6.51 15.60
C LYS A 149 -4.31 -7.82 16.36
N GLU A 150 -5.38 -7.89 17.16
CA GLU A 150 -5.77 -9.13 17.84
C GLU A 150 -6.14 -10.21 16.83
N LYS A 151 -6.90 -9.87 15.79
CA LYS A 151 -7.27 -10.81 14.71
C LYS A 151 -6.03 -11.38 14.02
N ASP A 152 -5.05 -10.55 13.70
CA ASP A 152 -3.82 -10.99 13.05
C ASP A 152 -2.98 -11.88 14.00
N GLN A 153 -2.92 -11.51 15.29
CA GLN A 153 -2.29 -12.34 16.33
C GLN A 153 -2.96 -13.72 16.46
N ARG A 154 -4.31 -13.77 16.51
CA ARG A 154 -5.09 -15.01 16.57
C ARG A 154 -4.91 -15.87 15.33
N THR A 155 -4.85 -15.25 14.15
CA THR A 155 -4.62 -15.95 12.87
C THR A 155 -3.23 -16.58 12.83
N ASN A 156 -2.21 -15.84 13.28
CA ASN A 156 -0.84 -16.35 13.38
C ASN A 156 -0.74 -17.52 14.38
N GLU A 157 -1.41 -17.42 15.53
CA GLU A 157 -1.44 -18.51 16.52
C GLU A 157 -2.16 -19.75 15.97
N LEU A 158 -3.30 -19.57 15.31
CA LEU A 158 -4.03 -20.68 14.67
C LEU A 158 -3.18 -21.39 13.61
N SER A 159 -2.42 -20.63 12.81
CA SER A 159 -1.49 -21.19 11.82
C SER A 159 -0.40 -22.04 12.49
N LYS A 160 0.19 -21.55 13.57
CA LYS A 160 1.19 -22.31 14.37
C LYS A 160 0.59 -23.58 14.97
N GLN A 161 -0.59 -23.49 15.58
CA GLN A 161 -1.30 -24.64 16.15
C GLN A 161 -1.62 -25.70 15.09
N THR A 162 -2.05 -25.25 13.91
CA THR A 162 -2.32 -26.15 12.78
C THR A 162 -1.07 -26.88 12.32
N SER A 163 0.06 -26.17 12.20
CA SER A 163 1.35 -26.79 11.85
C SER A 163 1.82 -27.79 12.91
N MET A 164 1.70 -27.45 14.20
CA MET A 164 2.05 -28.36 15.29
C MET A 164 1.16 -29.61 15.30
N LYS A 165 -0.15 -29.44 15.10
CA LYS A 165 -1.10 -30.55 14.96
C LYS A 165 -0.69 -31.48 13.81
N GLN A 166 -0.36 -30.95 12.63
CA GLN A 166 0.08 -31.77 11.49
C GLN A 166 1.36 -32.55 11.78
N LYS A 167 2.33 -31.94 12.49
CA LYS A 167 3.56 -32.63 12.92
C LYS A 167 3.24 -33.77 13.89
N LEU A 168 2.38 -33.53 14.89
CA LEU A 168 1.96 -34.56 15.84
C LEU A 168 1.19 -35.69 15.18
N GLU A 169 0.27 -35.38 14.25
CA GLU A 169 -0.47 -36.40 13.50
C GLU A 169 0.48 -37.27 12.65
N THR A 170 1.51 -36.67 12.06
CA THR A 170 2.53 -37.40 11.30
C THR A 170 3.32 -38.33 12.22
N LEU A 171 3.80 -37.82 13.35
CA LEU A 171 4.53 -38.61 14.34
C LEU A 171 3.68 -39.76 14.89
N CYS A 172 2.40 -39.53 15.20
CA CYS A 172 1.49 -40.57 15.65
C CYS A 172 1.29 -41.66 14.59
N ARG A 173 1.16 -41.28 13.30
CA ARG A 173 1.05 -42.26 12.20
C ARG A 173 2.33 -43.07 12.02
N GLU A 174 3.50 -42.43 12.13
CA GLU A 174 4.80 -43.11 12.06
C GLU A 174 4.99 -44.08 13.24
N LEU A 175 4.73 -43.62 14.46
CA LEU A 175 4.81 -44.45 15.66
C LEU A 175 3.87 -45.67 15.57
N GLN A 176 2.65 -45.47 15.07
CA GLN A 176 1.70 -46.57 14.89
C GLN A 176 2.14 -47.56 13.80
N LYS A 177 2.78 -47.05 12.73
CA LYS A 177 3.37 -47.89 11.69
C LYS A 177 4.54 -48.71 12.22
N GLU A 178 5.44 -48.10 13.01
CA GLU A 178 6.54 -48.81 13.65
C GLU A 178 6.05 -49.84 14.68
N ASN A 179 5.05 -49.50 15.49
CA ASN A 179 4.47 -50.46 16.44
C ASN A 179 3.88 -51.68 15.72
N ASN A 180 3.16 -51.47 14.62
CA ASN A 180 2.63 -52.56 13.80
C ASN A 180 3.74 -53.40 13.16
N LYS A 181 4.81 -52.74 12.69
CA LYS A 181 6.00 -53.43 12.16
C LYS A 181 6.66 -54.30 13.22
N LEU A 182 6.90 -53.76 14.42
CA LEU A 182 7.48 -54.50 15.54
C LEU A 182 6.59 -55.66 15.99
N LYS A 183 5.25 -55.49 16.01
CA LYS A 183 4.31 -56.58 16.28
C LYS A 183 4.42 -57.69 15.24
N ALA A 184 4.53 -57.35 13.95
CA ALA A 184 4.69 -58.32 12.88
C ALA A 184 6.03 -59.05 12.96
N GLU A 185 7.13 -58.33 13.24
CA GLU A 185 8.45 -58.92 13.45
C GLU A 185 8.47 -59.85 14.66
N ASN A 186 7.93 -59.43 15.79
CA ASN A 186 7.86 -60.26 17.00
C ASN A 186 7.02 -61.52 16.77
N ARG A 187 5.91 -61.41 16.03
CA ARG A 187 5.12 -62.58 15.62
C ARG A 187 5.93 -63.51 14.72
N GLY A 188 6.65 -62.95 13.74
CA GLY A 188 7.54 -63.72 12.88
C GLY A 188 8.65 -64.44 13.65
N TYR A 189 9.22 -63.81 14.68
CA TYR A 189 10.19 -64.45 15.57
C TYR A 189 9.56 -65.61 16.36
N GLN A 190 8.37 -65.41 16.93
CA GLN A 190 7.65 -66.48 17.64
C GLN A 190 7.31 -67.66 16.72
N ASP A 191 6.86 -67.40 15.50
CA ASP A 191 6.52 -68.44 14.53
C ASP A 191 7.79 -69.19 14.07
N SER A 192 8.90 -68.48 13.87
CA SER A 192 10.20 -69.07 13.55
C SER A 192 10.76 -69.91 14.70
N GLU A 193 10.62 -69.45 15.94
CA GLU A 193 11.04 -70.19 17.14
C GLU A 193 10.23 -71.47 17.29
N LYS A 194 8.91 -71.40 17.15
CA LYS A 194 8.02 -72.58 17.16
C LYS A 194 8.39 -73.58 16.08
N SER A 195 8.56 -73.14 14.83
CA SER A 195 8.95 -74.02 13.73
C SER A 195 10.34 -74.65 13.95
N SER A 196 11.27 -73.90 14.54
CA SER A 196 12.58 -74.43 14.94
C SER A 196 12.45 -75.50 16.02
N HIS A 197 11.64 -75.25 17.06
CA HIS A 197 11.35 -76.24 18.10
C HIS A 197 10.70 -77.50 17.53
N GLU A 198 9.66 -77.37 16.71
CA GLU A 198 9.01 -78.49 16.03
C GLU A 198 10.01 -79.27 15.15
N SER A 199 10.90 -78.57 14.43
CA SER A 199 11.97 -79.21 13.65
C SER A 199 12.97 -79.97 14.52
N TRP A 200 13.31 -79.45 15.70
CA TRP A 200 14.19 -80.13 16.65
C TRP A 200 13.51 -81.32 17.31
N ASP A 201 12.26 -81.19 17.73
CA ASP A 201 11.46 -82.29 18.28
C ASP A 201 11.33 -83.43 17.26
N GLU A 202 11.11 -83.10 15.99
CA GLU A 202 11.08 -84.06 14.90
C GLU A 202 12.44 -84.76 14.71
N LYS A 203 13.55 -84.02 14.74
CA LYS A 203 14.90 -84.61 14.69
C LYS A 203 15.18 -85.51 15.89
N PHE A 204 14.76 -85.11 17.10
CA PHE A 204 14.91 -85.93 18.29
C PHE A 204 14.05 -87.18 18.22
N ARG A 205 12.81 -87.08 17.73
CA ARG A 205 11.93 -88.22 17.49
C ARG A 205 12.55 -89.20 16.49
N GLN A 206 13.12 -88.69 15.40
CA GLN A 206 13.85 -89.51 14.42
C GLN A 206 15.08 -90.17 15.02
N LEU A 207 15.88 -89.45 15.82
CA LEU A 207 17.05 -90.01 16.50
C LEU A 207 16.67 -91.10 17.50
N LEU A 208 15.61 -90.87 18.29
CA LEU A 208 15.09 -91.87 19.23
C LEU A 208 14.60 -93.11 18.49
N TRP A 209 13.93 -92.93 17.36
CA TRP A 209 13.50 -94.04 16.50
C TRP A 209 14.70 -94.81 15.94
N GLN A 210 15.72 -94.12 15.44
CA GLN A 210 16.97 -94.75 14.99
C GLN A 210 17.69 -95.49 16.12
N LEU A 211 17.76 -94.91 17.33
CA LEU A 211 18.36 -95.56 18.49
C LEU A 211 17.58 -96.79 18.91
N GLN A 212 16.24 -96.75 18.79
CA GLN A 212 15.38 -97.90 19.02
C GLN A 212 15.63 -98.99 17.97
N ASP A 213 15.73 -98.66 16.68
CA ASP A 213 16.13 -99.59 15.62
C ASP A 213 17.53 -100.18 15.88
N TYR A 214 18.50 -99.37 16.30
CA TYR A 214 19.85 -99.83 16.67
C TYR A 214 19.81 -100.77 17.87
N GLN A 215 18.98 -100.48 18.87
CA GLN A 215 18.81 -101.32 20.05
C GLN A 215 18.11 -102.63 19.66
N GLU A 216 17.09 -102.59 18.82
CA GLU A 216 16.40 -103.77 18.28
C GLU A 216 17.35 -104.64 17.43
N ALA A 217 18.19 -104.01 16.61
CA ALA A 217 19.23 -104.69 15.83
C ALA A 217 20.38 -105.22 16.70
N LYS A 218 20.68 -104.60 17.86
CA LYS A 218 21.66 -105.11 18.83
C LYS A 218 21.10 -106.27 19.64
N ASP A 219 19.82 -106.19 20.03
CA ASP A 219 19.11 -107.24 20.77
C ASP A 219 18.79 -108.43 19.84
N HIS A 220 18.68 -108.19 18.52
CA HIS A 220 18.54 -109.19 17.46
C HIS A 220 19.63 -108.99 16.38
N PRO A 221 20.90 -109.33 16.68
CA PRO A 221 22.01 -109.11 15.77
C PRO A 221 21.83 -109.97 14.51
N GLN A 222 21.38 -109.32 13.44
CA GLN A 222 21.49 -109.88 12.10
C GLN A 222 22.98 -109.86 11.75
N ALA A 223 23.56 -111.04 11.54
CA ALA A 223 24.93 -111.18 11.07
C ALA A 223 25.02 -110.64 9.64
N GLN A 224 25.16 -109.32 9.51
CA GLN A 224 25.37 -108.67 8.24
C GLN A 224 26.87 -108.66 7.97
N ILE A 225 27.33 -109.67 7.25
CA ILE A 225 28.64 -109.67 6.61
C ILE A 225 28.54 -108.65 5.48
N VAL A 226 28.91 -107.41 5.78
CA VAL A 226 29.01 -106.34 4.78
C VAL A 226 30.32 -106.53 4.02
N ASN A 227 30.29 -107.38 3.00
CA ASN A 227 31.18 -107.20 1.86
C ASN A 227 30.53 -106.13 0.98
N ILE A 228 30.90 -104.85 1.19
CA ILE A 228 30.64 -103.82 0.18
C ILE A 228 31.49 -104.22 -1.02
N GLU A 229 30.83 -104.78 -2.04
CA GLU A 229 31.46 -105.01 -3.32
C GLU A 229 31.91 -103.65 -3.85
N VAL A 230 33.14 -103.59 -4.36
CA VAL A 230 33.78 -102.36 -4.85
C VAL A 230 32.87 -101.58 -5.80
N GLU A 231 32.01 -102.29 -6.54
CA GLU A 231 31.01 -101.73 -7.45
C GLU A 231 29.96 -100.81 -6.77
N ASP A 232 29.49 -101.16 -5.58
CA ASP A 232 28.50 -100.36 -4.86
C ASP A 232 29.12 -99.06 -4.30
N LEU A 233 30.40 -99.12 -3.92
CA LEU A 233 31.16 -97.93 -3.56
C LEU A 233 31.32 -96.99 -4.77
N PHE A 234 31.56 -97.54 -5.97
CA PHE A 234 31.61 -96.75 -7.20
C PHE A 234 30.26 -96.12 -7.53
N LYS A 235 29.15 -96.86 -7.44
CA LYS A 235 27.79 -96.33 -7.65
C LYS A 235 27.48 -95.19 -6.69
N GLN A 236 27.82 -95.34 -5.42
CA GLN A 236 27.64 -94.29 -4.42
C GLN A 236 28.49 -93.04 -4.71
N ARG A 237 29.74 -93.22 -5.16
CA ARG A 237 30.62 -92.12 -5.55
C ARG A 237 30.11 -91.38 -6.78
N PHE A 238 29.65 -92.08 -7.81
CA PHE A 238 29.04 -91.46 -8.99
C PHE A 238 27.75 -90.72 -8.65
N LYS A 239 26.87 -91.32 -7.83
CA LYS A 239 25.67 -90.65 -7.36
C LYS A 239 25.99 -89.38 -6.57
N SER A 240 26.94 -89.45 -5.63
CA SER A 240 27.38 -88.27 -4.88
C SER A 240 27.96 -87.19 -5.79
N LEU A 241 28.65 -87.55 -6.87
CA LEU A 241 29.18 -86.59 -7.82
C LEU A 241 28.03 -85.90 -8.57
N ILE A 242 27.06 -86.64 -9.08
CA ILE A 242 25.86 -86.10 -9.76
C ILE A 242 25.10 -85.15 -8.82
N ASP A 243 24.81 -85.59 -7.60
CA ASP A 243 24.08 -84.79 -6.61
C ASP A 243 24.84 -83.47 -6.29
N GLN A 244 26.18 -83.48 -6.26
CA GLN A 244 26.99 -82.26 -6.10
C GLN A 244 26.92 -81.31 -7.31
N TYR A 245 26.85 -81.84 -8.53
CA TYR A 245 26.69 -81.02 -9.74
C TYR A 245 25.30 -80.39 -9.79
N GLU A 246 24.25 -81.14 -9.49
CA GLU A 246 22.87 -80.63 -9.43
C GLU A 246 22.74 -79.54 -8.36
N LEU A 247 23.32 -79.74 -7.17
CA LEU A 247 23.29 -78.74 -6.10
C LEU A 247 24.03 -77.45 -6.51
N ARG A 248 25.16 -77.58 -7.22
CA ARG A 248 25.91 -76.44 -7.76
C ARG A 248 25.11 -75.68 -8.80
N GLU A 249 24.44 -76.38 -9.71
CA GLU A 249 23.59 -75.78 -10.74
C GLU A 249 22.39 -75.05 -10.12
N LEU A 250 21.76 -75.64 -9.11
CA LEU A 250 20.70 -74.98 -8.33
C LEU A 250 21.21 -73.72 -7.63
N HIS A 251 22.42 -73.77 -7.05
CA HIS A 251 23.06 -72.62 -6.44
C HIS A 251 23.28 -71.49 -7.45
N PHE A 252 23.79 -71.79 -8.65
CA PHE A 252 23.95 -70.80 -9.72
C PHE A 252 22.63 -70.17 -10.16
N HIS A 253 21.57 -70.95 -10.32
CA HIS A 253 20.24 -70.43 -10.63
C HIS A 253 19.71 -69.50 -9.53
N SER A 254 19.89 -69.87 -8.26
CA SER A 254 19.50 -69.03 -7.13
C SER A 254 20.29 -67.72 -7.10
N LEU A 255 21.60 -67.78 -7.35
CA LEU A 255 22.47 -66.60 -7.38
C LEU A 255 22.09 -65.65 -8.53
N MET A 256 21.82 -66.19 -9.72
CA MET A 256 21.36 -65.40 -10.86
C MET A 256 20.03 -64.71 -10.56
N ARG A 257 19.06 -65.41 -9.95
CA ARG A 257 17.79 -64.82 -9.54
C ARG A 257 17.98 -63.70 -8.52
N ALA A 258 18.89 -63.86 -7.55
CA ALA A 258 19.21 -62.82 -6.57
C ALA A 258 19.81 -61.58 -7.26
N LYS A 259 20.71 -61.77 -8.24
CA LYS A 259 21.29 -60.67 -9.03
C LYS A 259 20.27 -59.96 -9.91
N GLU A 260 19.37 -60.71 -10.55
CA GLU A 260 18.26 -60.15 -11.32
C GLU A 260 17.37 -59.24 -10.44
N LEU A 261 17.02 -59.70 -9.24
CA LEU A 261 16.24 -58.92 -8.27
C LEU A 261 16.98 -57.68 -7.77
N GLU A 262 18.30 -57.79 -7.54
CA GLU A 262 19.15 -56.66 -7.14
C GLU A 262 19.18 -55.58 -8.23
N VAL A 263 19.30 -55.97 -9.51
CA VAL A 263 19.24 -55.03 -10.64
C VAL A 263 17.87 -54.37 -10.72
N GLN A 264 16.78 -55.15 -10.65
CA GLN A 264 15.42 -54.61 -10.69
C GLN A 264 15.15 -53.63 -9.55
N TYR A 265 15.61 -53.94 -8.34
CA TYR A 265 15.49 -53.05 -7.19
C TYR A 265 16.22 -51.72 -7.42
N ASN A 266 17.47 -51.77 -7.89
CA ASN A 266 18.25 -50.57 -8.16
C ASN A 266 17.65 -49.73 -9.31
N MET A 267 17.13 -50.37 -10.36
CA MET A 267 16.42 -49.68 -11.43
C MET A 267 15.14 -48.99 -10.92
N ALA A 268 14.33 -49.68 -10.12
CA ALA A 268 13.12 -49.11 -9.54
C ALA A 268 13.43 -47.94 -8.59
N ARG A 269 14.50 -48.06 -7.80
CA ARG A 269 14.99 -46.99 -6.92
C ARG A 269 15.45 -45.78 -7.73
N TYR A 270 16.23 -45.99 -8.79
CA TYR A 270 16.68 -44.93 -9.69
C TYR A 270 15.50 -44.21 -10.35
N ASP A 271 14.52 -44.95 -10.89
CA ASP A 271 13.34 -44.36 -11.53
C ASP A 271 12.48 -43.55 -10.54
N ARG A 272 12.39 -43.99 -9.28
CA ARG A 272 11.73 -43.23 -8.22
C ARG A 272 12.44 -41.90 -7.95
N GLU A 273 13.76 -41.94 -7.80
CA GLU A 273 14.56 -40.74 -7.52
C GLU A 273 14.53 -39.76 -8.70
N ARG A 274 14.65 -40.27 -9.92
CA ARG A 274 14.53 -39.49 -11.16
C ARG A 274 13.18 -38.78 -11.24
N LYS A 275 12.07 -39.49 -10.99
CA LYS A 275 10.73 -38.89 -10.96
C LYS A 275 10.57 -37.84 -9.87
N ALA A 276 11.17 -38.05 -8.70
CA ALA A 276 11.14 -37.08 -7.61
C ALA A 276 11.90 -35.79 -8.00
N ALA A 277 13.09 -35.94 -8.58
CA ALA A 277 13.89 -34.81 -9.09
C ALA A 277 13.17 -34.05 -10.22
N GLU A 278 12.57 -34.76 -11.19
CA GLU A 278 11.77 -34.15 -12.27
C GLU A 278 10.56 -33.37 -11.72
N ALA A 279 9.88 -33.92 -10.70
CA ALA A 279 8.77 -33.24 -10.03
C ALA A 279 9.22 -31.98 -9.28
N GLU A 280 10.39 -32.02 -8.65
CA GLU A 280 10.96 -30.88 -7.94
C GLU A 280 11.38 -29.75 -8.89
N VAL A 281 12.04 -30.11 -10.01
CA VAL A 281 12.36 -29.15 -11.08
C VAL A 281 11.08 -28.53 -11.65
N ALA A 282 10.02 -29.31 -11.84
CA ALA A 282 8.74 -28.80 -12.34
C ALA A 282 8.05 -27.85 -11.33
N ARG A 283 8.15 -28.12 -10.02
CA ARG A 283 7.68 -27.23 -8.96
C ARG A 283 8.49 -25.94 -8.91
N SER A 284 9.82 -26.04 -8.92
CA SER A 284 10.73 -24.89 -8.93
C SER A 284 10.46 -23.96 -10.13
N LYS A 285 10.31 -24.52 -11.33
CA LYS A 285 9.93 -23.74 -12.53
C LYS A 285 8.59 -23.03 -12.35
N ALA A 286 7.57 -23.71 -11.82
CA ALA A 286 6.26 -23.10 -11.61
C ALA A 286 6.32 -21.95 -10.59
N LEU A 287 7.05 -22.14 -9.48
CA LEU A 287 7.24 -21.10 -8.47
C LEU A 287 8.02 -19.91 -9.03
N ASN A 288 9.07 -20.16 -9.82
CA ASN A 288 9.85 -19.10 -10.47
C ASN A 288 8.97 -18.26 -11.42
N THR A 289 8.14 -18.91 -12.25
CA THR A 289 7.16 -18.21 -13.10
C THR A 289 6.18 -17.37 -12.27
N GLN A 290 5.71 -17.89 -11.13
CA GLN A 290 4.82 -17.16 -10.23
C GLN A 290 5.50 -15.92 -9.63
N VAL A 291 6.73 -16.05 -9.15
CA VAL A 291 7.52 -14.93 -8.61
C VAL A 291 7.76 -13.87 -9.68
N LEU A 292 8.13 -14.26 -10.91
CA LEU A 292 8.29 -13.33 -12.03
C LEU A 292 6.97 -12.61 -12.36
N THR A 293 5.85 -13.31 -12.29
CA THR A 293 4.53 -12.70 -12.53
C THR A 293 4.21 -11.67 -11.45
N PHE A 294 4.43 -11.99 -10.17
CA PHE A 294 4.21 -11.03 -9.07
C PHE A 294 5.15 -9.83 -9.15
N SER A 295 6.43 -10.05 -9.47
CA SER A 295 7.40 -8.98 -9.66
C SER A 295 6.98 -8.04 -10.80
N LYS A 296 6.48 -8.58 -11.92
CA LYS A 296 5.95 -7.76 -13.02
C LYS A 296 4.73 -6.95 -12.58
N THR A 297 3.77 -7.55 -11.87
CA THR A 297 2.59 -6.83 -11.38
C THR A 297 2.93 -5.76 -10.35
N GLU A 298 3.90 -6.02 -9.48
CA GLU A 298 4.40 -5.04 -8.51
C GLU A 298 5.03 -3.85 -9.23
N ASN A 299 5.87 -4.11 -10.24
CA ASN A 299 6.52 -3.05 -11.00
C ASN A 299 5.50 -2.16 -11.74
N GLU A 300 4.45 -2.77 -12.29
CA GLU A 300 3.34 -2.05 -12.92
C GLU A 300 2.59 -1.16 -11.91
N LEU A 301 2.28 -1.68 -10.72
CA LEU A 301 1.63 -0.88 -9.66
C LEU A 301 2.52 0.25 -9.16
N ARG A 302 3.84 0.03 -9.03
CA ARG A 302 4.81 1.09 -8.70
C ARG A 302 4.85 2.17 -9.77
N ASN A 303 4.82 1.78 -11.05
CA ASN A 303 4.76 2.74 -12.16
C ASN A 303 3.47 3.57 -12.11
N GLN A 304 2.32 2.94 -11.87
CA GLN A 304 1.05 3.66 -11.72
C GLN A 304 1.08 4.63 -10.53
N LEU A 305 1.65 4.21 -9.39
CA LEU A 305 1.82 5.08 -8.23
C LEU A 305 2.68 6.30 -8.57
N ASN A 306 3.81 6.11 -9.27
CA ASN A 306 4.67 7.22 -9.70
C ASN A 306 3.92 8.19 -10.63
N ILE A 307 3.13 7.68 -11.57
CA ILE A 307 2.29 8.52 -12.44
C ILE A 307 1.28 9.32 -11.62
N TYR A 308 0.66 8.73 -10.59
CA TYR A 308 -0.25 9.47 -9.73
C TYR A 308 0.47 10.54 -8.92
N VAL A 309 1.66 10.26 -8.39
CA VAL A 309 2.50 11.26 -7.70
C VAL A 309 2.83 12.43 -8.63
N GLU A 310 3.21 12.17 -9.88
CA GLU A 310 3.46 13.22 -10.88
C GLU A 310 2.21 14.04 -11.19
N LYS A 311 1.05 13.39 -11.33
CA LYS A 311 -0.23 14.09 -11.53
C LYS A 311 -0.61 14.97 -10.33
N PHE A 312 -0.36 14.50 -9.11
CA PHE A 312 -0.60 15.29 -7.90
C PHE A 312 0.30 16.53 -7.87
N LYS A 313 1.59 16.37 -8.17
CA LYS A 313 2.51 17.51 -8.31
C LYS A 313 2.02 18.51 -9.37
N GLN A 314 1.54 18.02 -10.51
CA GLN A 314 1.00 18.90 -11.56
C GLN A 314 -0.23 19.70 -11.09
N VAL A 315 -1.12 19.09 -10.32
CA VAL A 315 -2.28 19.78 -9.74
C VAL A 315 -1.85 20.81 -8.71
N GLU A 316 -0.90 20.46 -7.84
CA GLU A 316 -0.30 21.36 -6.86
C GLU A 316 0.37 22.57 -7.55
N ASP A 317 1.18 22.34 -8.57
CA ASP A 317 1.82 23.40 -9.36
C ASP A 317 0.77 24.30 -10.03
N THR A 318 -0.29 23.73 -10.58
CA THR A 318 -1.38 24.51 -11.20
C THR A 318 -2.12 25.34 -10.16
N LEU A 319 -2.37 24.78 -8.97
CA LEU A 319 -3.02 25.48 -7.88
C LEU A 319 -2.15 26.64 -7.38
N ASN A 320 -0.85 26.42 -7.20
CA ASN A 320 0.10 27.45 -6.80
C ASN A 320 0.17 28.57 -7.85
N ASN A 321 0.32 28.23 -9.13
CA ASN A 321 0.27 29.21 -10.23
C ASN A 321 -1.05 30.01 -10.23
N SER A 322 -2.18 29.36 -9.95
CA SER A 322 -3.48 30.04 -9.88
C SER A 322 -3.58 30.97 -8.67
N ASN A 323 -3.03 30.58 -7.52
CA ASN A 323 -2.97 31.42 -6.32
C ASN A 323 -2.13 32.68 -6.56
N ASP A 324 -0.97 32.54 -7.20
CA ASP A 324 -0.12 33.67 -7.58
C ASP A 324 -0.87 34.63 -8.51
N LEU A 325 -1.62 34.10 -9.49
CA LEU A 325 -2.44 34.90 -10.39
C LEU A 325 -3.57 35.64 -9.65
N PHE A 326 -4.18 35.01 -8.64
CA PHE A 326 -5.17 35.68 -7.80
C PHE A 326 -4.55 36.81 -6.96
N LEU A 327 -3.33 36.60 -6.44
CA LEU A 327 -2.60 37.64 -5.72
C LEU A 327 -2.25 38.82 -6.63
N THR A 328 -1.82 38.56 -7.87
CA THR A 328 -1.56 39.63 -8.85
C THR A 328 -2.84 40.39 -9.19
N PHE A 329 -3.96 39.70 -9.43
CA PHE A 329 -5.23 40.38 -9.71
C PHE A 329 -5.73 41.20 -8.51
N ARG A 330 -5.58 40.70 -7.28
CA ARG A 330 -5.88 41.51 -6.08
C ARG A 330 -5.05 42.79 -6.04
N LYS A 331 -3.74 42.67 -6.26
CA LYS A 331 -2.82 43.82 -6.28
C LYS A 331 -3.21 44.82 -7.37
N GLU A 332 -3.48 44.34 -8.59
CA GLU A 332 -3.93 45.18 -9.71
C GLU A 332 -5.27 45.87 -9.41
N MET A 333 -6.24 45.17 -8.81
CA MET A 333 -7.51 45.76 -8.40
C MET A 333 -7.35 46.83 -7.32
N GLU A 334 -6.46 46.63 -6.34
CA GLU A 334 -6.13 47.64 -5.34
C GLU A 334 -5.47 48.87 -5.96
N ASP A 335 -4.52 48.67 -6.87
CA ASP A 335 -3.82 49.76 -7.54
C ASP A 335 -4.76 50.54 -8.48
N MET A 336 -5.65 49.84 -9.18
CA MET A 336 -6.74 50.46 -9.93
C MET A 336 -7.68 51.26 -9.02
N SER A 337 -8.06 50.71 -7.85
CA SER A 337 -8.89 51.43 -6.88
C SER A 337 -8.20 52.69 -6.33
N LYS A 338 -6.89 52.62 -6.06
CA LYS A 338 -6.07 53.77 -5.67
C LYS A 338 -6.00 54.80 -6.79
N LYS A 339 -5.80 54.37 -8.04
CA LYS A 339 -5.78 55.24 -9.22
C LYS A 339 -7.12 55.95 -9.42
N THR A 340 -8.25 55.24 -9.30
CA THR A 340 -9.60 55.83 -9.36
C THR A 340 -9.75 56.92 -8.30
N LYS A 341 -9.39 56.65 -7.03
CA LYS A 341 -9.45 57.66 -5.96
C LYS A 341 -8.55 58.88 -6.23
N ARG A 342 -7.38 58.70 -6.83
CA ARG A 342 -6.50 59.82 -7.21
C ARG A 342 -7.14 60.67 -8.31
N LEU A 343 -7.67 60.05 -9.36
CA LEU A 343 -8.35 60.74 -10.45
C LEU A 343 -9.61 61.47 -9.96
N GLU A 344 -10.38 60.89 -9.05
CA GLU A 344 -11.53 61.55 -8.42
C GLU A 344 -11.11 62.82 -7.66
N LYS A 345 -10.02 62.75 -6.87
CA LYS A 345 -9.46 63.92 -6.17
C LYS A 345 -8.97 64.99 -7.13
N GLU A 346 -8.27 64.61 -8.19
CA GLU A 346 -7.79 65.53 -9.22
C GLU A 346 -8.96 66.21 -9.94
N ASN A 347 -9.99 65.45 -10.31
CA ASN A 347 -11.19 65.96 -10.95
C ASN A 347 -11.93 66.96 -10.04
N MET A 348 -12.14 66.62 -8.77
CA MET A 348 -12.67 67.58 -7.78
C MET A 348 -11.84 68.86 -7.68
N ASN A 349 -10.51 68.75 -7.73
CA ASN A 349 -9.62 69.90 -7.67
C ASN A 349 -9.71 70.77 -8.93
N LEU A 350 -9.81 70.15 -10.11
CA LEU A 350 -10.06 70.85 -11.37
C LEU A 350 -11.40 71.58 -11.36
N THR A 351 -12.46 70.95 -10.85
CA THR A 351 -13.76 71.62 -10.66
C THR A 351 -13.62 72.84 -9.75
N ARG A 352 -12.96 72.71 -8.59
CA ARG A 352 -12.71 73.85 -7.69
C ARG A 352 -11.91 74.97 -8.36
N LYS A 353 -10.84 74.65 -9.11
CA LYS A 353 -10.05 75.64 -9.85
C LYS A 353 -10.87 76.33 -10.93
N HIS A 354 -11.68 75.57 -11.65
CA HIS A 354 -12.60 76.10 -12.66
C HIS A 354 -13.61 77.07 -12.03
N ASP A 355 -14.25 76.68 -10.91
CA ASP A 355 -15.22 77.52 -10.22
C ASP A 355 -14.58 78.80 -9.65
N LEU A 356 -13.38 78.68 -9.08
CA LEU A 356 -12.60 79.82 -8.61
C LEU A 356 -12.23 80.77 -9.75
N THR A 357 -11.81 80.23 -10.89
CA THR A 357 -11.46 81.03 -12.08
C THR A 357 -12.70 81.75 -12.61
N ASN A 358 -13.85 81.07 -12.72
CA ASN A 358 -15.11 81.69 -13.09
C ASN A 358 -15.52 82.80 -12.12
N GLN A 359 -15.34 82.58 -10.81
CA GLN A 359 -15.61 83.59 -9.80
C GLN A 359 -14.70 84.83 -9.97
N ASN A 360 -13.41 84.63 -10.25
CA ASN A 360 -12.47 85.72 -10.52
C ASN A 360 -12.81 86.48 -11.81
N ILE A 361 -13.20 85.78 -12.87
CA ILE A 361 -13.65 86.39 -14.13
C ILE A 361 -14.91 87.24 -13.88
N LEU A 362 -15.87 86.74 -13.11
CA LEU A 362 -17.06 87.50 -12.73
C LEU A 362 -16.71 88.77 -11.93
N LYS A 363 -15.78 88.67 -10.97
CA LYS A 363 -15.29 89.84 -10.22
C LYS A 363 -14.61 90.86 -11.13
N MET A 364 -13.70 90.44 -12.01
CA MET A 364 -13.05 91.33 -12.98
C MET A 364 -14.05 91.98 -13.93
N ALA A 365 -15.08 91.24 -14.36
CA ALA A 365 -16.16 91.80 -15.18
C ALA A 365 -16.95 92.86 -14.41
N GLN A 366 -17.28 92.61 -13.13
CA GLN A 366 -17.94 93.59 -12.26
C GLN A 366 -17.07 94.85 -12.03
N GLU A 367 -15.78 94.68 -11.76
CA GLU A 367 -14.83 95.79 -11.59
C GLU A 367 -14.67 96.60 -12.88
N ARG A 368 -14.59 95.93 -14.04
CA ARG A 368 -14.55 96.60 -15.34
C ARG A 368 -15.82 97.40 -15.60
N THR A 369 -17.00 96.83 -15.32
CA THR A 369 -18.28 97.54 -15.46
C THR A 369 -18.31 98.78 -14.56
N LYS A 370 -17.90 98.65 -13.30
CA LYS A 370 -17.80 99.77 -12.35
C LYS A 370 -16.82 100.85 -12.83
N SER A 371 -15.63 100.47 -13.29
CA SER A 371 -14.64 101.39 -13.84
C SER A 371 -15.15 102.12 -15.08
N ASN A 372 -15.87 101.43 -15.97
CA ASN A 372 -16.53 102.05 -17.12
C ASN A 372 -17.59 103.07 -16.69
N GLU A 373 -18.43 102.75 -15.69
CA GLU A 373 -19.41 103.68 -15.12
C GLU A 373 -18.73 104.93 -14.54
N ASP A 374 -17.63 104.75 -13.78
CA ASP A 374 -16.83 105.84 -13.22
C ASP A 374 -16.18 106.70 -14.32
N GLN A 375 -15.62 106.07 -15.35
CA GLN A 375 -15.06 106.76 -16.52
C GLN A 375 -16.13 107.54 -17.28
N GLU A 376 -17.33 106.97 -17.48
CA GLU A 376 -18.44 107.65 -18.12
C GLU A 376 -18.92 108.84 -17.28
N ALA A 377 -18.99 108.70 -15.96
CA ALA A 377 -19.30 109.79 -15.04
C ALA A 377 -18.26 110.92 -15.11
N LEU A 378 -16.96 110.58 -15.16
CA LEU A 378 -15.89 111.55 -15.35
C LEU A 378 -15.95 112.21 -16.74
N ARG A 379 -16.22 111.45 -17.81
CA ARG A 379 -16.43 111.99 -19.16
C ARG A 379 -17.58 112.99 -19.18
N LYS A 380 -18.73 112.67 -18.60
CA LYS A 380 -19.88 113.60 -18.47
C LYS A 380 -19.50 114.87 -17.70
N LYS A 381 -18.75 114.76 -16.60
CA LYS A 381 -18.24 115.92 -15.86
C LYS A 381 -17.26 116.75 -16.70
N ASN A 382 -16.38 116.11 -17.45
CA ASN A 382 -15.39 116.76 -18.30
C ASN A 382 -16.03 117.45 -19.52
N GLU A 383 -17.02 116.81 -20.14
CA GLU A 383 -17.89 117.42 -21.16
C GLU A 383 -18.64 118.63 -20.61
N LYS A 384 -19.17 118.55 -19.39
CA LYS A 384 -19.82 119.69 -18.72
C LYS A 384 -18.83 120.84 -18.46
N LEU A 385 -17.63 120.54 -17.97
CA LEU A 385 -16.56 121.54 -17.79
C LEU A 385 -16.12 122.15 -19.12
N THR A 386 -15.93 121.34 -20.16
CA THR A 386 -15.57 121.78 -21.51
C THR A 386 -16.68 122.64 -22.12
N SER A 387 -17.94 122.27 -21.91
CA SER A 387 -19.11 123.07 -22.28
C SER A 387 -19.11 124.43 -21.57
N ILE A 388 -18.84 124.45 -20.26
CA ILE A 388 -18.69 125.70 -19.48
C ILE A 388 -17.52 126.55 -20.01
N ILE A 389 -16.36 125.96 -20.29
CA ILE A 389 -15.19 126.66 -20.86
C ILE A 389 -15.52 127.25 -22.24
N ASN A 390 -16.14 126.47 -23.14
CA ASN A 390 -16.59 126.93 -24.45
C ASN A 390 -17.67 128.03 -24.34
N GLN A 391 -18.57 127.93 -23.35
CA GLN A 391 -19.61 128.91 -23.10
C GLN A 391 -19.04 130.21 -22.49
N MET A 392 -18.03 130.11 -21.62
CA MET A 392 -17.24 131.25 -21.13
C MET A 392 -16.43 131.91 -22.25
N GLN A 393 -15.84 131.15 -23.18
CA GLN A 393 -15.15 131.68 -24.36
C GLN A 393 -16.10 132.37 -25.35
N LYS A 394 -17.34 131.90 -25.50
CA LYS A 394 -18.39 132.54 -26.32
C LYS A 394 -19.00 133.80 -25.70
N GLN A 395 -18.80 134.07 -24.40
CA GLN A 395 -19.38 135.22 -23.67
C GLN A 395 -18.43 136.44 -23.51
N GLY A 396 -17.40 136.57 -24.34
CA GLY A 396 -16.76 137.88 -24.54
C GLY A 396 -15.91 138.39 -23.37
N ARG A 397 -14.94 137.58 -22.92
CA ARG A 397 -13.65 138.11 -22.43
C ARG A 397 -12.53 137.50 -23.26
N GLY A 398 -12.12 138.23 -24.30
CA GLY A 398 -10.79 138.04 -24.86
C GLY A 398 -9.74 138.60 -23.91
N VAL A 399 -8.49 138.16 -24.10
CA VAL A 399 -7.20 138.90 -23.96
C VAL A 399 -6.05 137.89 -23.77
N PRO A 400 -4.85 138.20 -24.29
CA PRO A 400 -4.04 137.28 -25.10
C PRO A 400 -2.58 137.16 -24.62
N GLY A 401 -1.69 136.60 -25.45
CA GLY A 401 -0.22 136.62 -25.31
C GLY A 401 0.27 135.53 -24.35
N GLY A 402 1.25 134.67 -24.66
CA GLY A 402 2.45 134.90 -25.44
C GLY A 402 3.53 135.53 -24.56
N MET A 403 4.35 134.73 -23.86
CA MET A 403 5.82 134.83 -23.75
C MET A 403 6.38 133.95 -22.61
N MET A 404 7.56 133.36 -22.87
CA MET A 404 8.64 132.97 -21.93
C MET A 404 8.29 132.04 -20.76
N GLY A 405 8.98 130.94 -20.50
CA GLY A 405 10.36 130.61 -20.85
C GLY A 405 11.10 130.21 -19.57
N SER A 406 11.88 129.13 -19.68
CA SER A 406 13.16 128.86 -19.00
C SER A 406 13.21 128.46 -17.51
N THR A 407 14.23 127.61 -17.27
CA THR A 407 14.91 127.20 -16.02
C THR A 407 14.32 126.01 -15.26
N ALA A 408 14.97 124.83 -15.27
CA ALA A 408 16.30 124.43 -14.73
C ALA A 408 16.13 123.92 -13.28
N GLU A 409 16.31 122.62 -13.06
CA GLU A 409 17.50 121.97 -12.47
C GLU A 409 17.38 121.77 -10.95
N GLY A 410 18.07 120.74 -10.43
CA GLY A 410 18.35 120.57 -9.00
C GLY A 410 17.60 119.38 -8.38
N SER A 411 18.09 118.13 -8.34
CA SER A 411 19.29 117.61 -7.62
C SER A 411 19.06 117.38 -6.12
N VAL A 412 19.82 116.42 -5.56
CA VAL A 412 20.02 115.99 -4.15
C VAL A 412 19.28 114.69 -3.80
N GLU A 413 19.88 113.49 -3.95
CA GLU A 413 20.92 112.82 -3.12
C GLU A 413 20.56 112.61 -1.64
N GLY A 414 20.77 111.37 -1.17
CA GLY A 414 20.68 111.00 0.24
C GLY A 414 20.83 109.49 0.45
N GLU A 415 22.09 109.04 0.56
CA GLU A 415 22.50 107.71 1.02
C GLU A 415 21.89 107.31 2.37
N PHE A 416 21.57 106.04 2.55
CA PHE A 416 21.92 105.29 3.76
C PHE A 416 22.14 103.80 3.42
N ARG A 417 23.04 103.22 4.18
CA ARG A 417 23.80 101.99 4.00
C ARG A 417 23.18 100.85 4.84
N GLU A 418 23.54 99.61 4.49
CA GLU A 418 23.73 98.42 5.38
C GLU A 418 22.67 97.28 5.36
N GLY A 419 23.18 96.02 5.38
CA GLY A 419 22.48 94.74 5.64
C GLY A 419 21.94 94.05 4.37
N ASP A 420 22.49 92.97 3.84
CA ASP A 420 22.57 91.58 4.36
C ASP A 420 21.20 90.92 4.66
N MET A 421 21.11 89.64 4.29
CA MET A 421 20.08 88.62 4.60
C MET A 421 18.75 88.51 3.79
N GLU A 422 18.68 87.43 2.99
CA GLU A 422 17.83 86.24 3.24
C GLU A 422 16.37 86.16 2.70
N GLY A 423 16.06 85.04 2.04
CA GLY A 423 14.74 84.37 1.95
C GLY A 423 13.76 84.90 0.89
N THR A 424 13.26 84.14 -0.08
CA THR A 424 12.69 82.79 0.04
C THR A 424 12.58 82.15 -1.33
N GLU A 425 13.60 81.39 -1.72
CA GLU A 425 13.40 80.17 -2.49
C GLU A 425 12.89 79.12 -1.49
N SER A 426 11.77 78.46 -1.75
CA SER A 426 11.40 77.23 -1.06
C SER A 426 11.24 76.13 -2.09
N GLU A 427 12.39 75.63 -2.50
CA GLU A 427 12.64 74.25 -2.86
C GLU A 427 12.24 73.38 -1.66
N TYR A 428 11.37 72.38 -1.87
CA TYR A 428 11.12 71.34 -0.88
C TYR A 428 11.75 70.05 -1.40
N GLU A 429 13.02 69.92 -1.05
CA GLU A 429 13.82 68.70 -1.06
C GLU A 429 13.23 67.71 -0.05
N TYR A 430 12.99 66.46 -0.45
CA TYR A 430 12.65 65.37 0.47
C TYR A 430 13.98 64.81 1.00
N GLU A 431 14.27 65.08 2.27
CA GLU A 431 15.34 64.44 3.03
C GLU A 431 15.04 62.94 3.19
N ASP A 432 16.01 62.14 2.74
CA ASP A 432 16.14 60.71 3.00
C ASP A 432 17.00 60.59 4.27
N GLU A 433 16.37 60.48 5.43
CA GLU A 433 17.07 60.12 6.67
C GLU A 433 16.98 58.61 6.89
N GLU A 434 18.03 57.93 6.45
CA GLU A 434 18.54 56.71 7.06
C GLU A 434 19.13 57.08 8.43
N ALA A 435 18.52 56.58 9.50
CA ALA A 435 19.16 56.47 10.80
C ALA A 435 18.88 55.06 11.35
N GLU A 436 19.91 54.22 11.23
CA GLU A 436 20.17 53.08 12.09
C GLU A 436 20.00 53.47 13.57
N ASP A 437 19.28 52.64 14.31
CA ASP A 437 19.67 52.33 15.68
C ASP A 437 19.41 50.84 15.90
N GLY A 438 20.50 50.08 15.79
CA GLY A 438 20.61 48.79 16.43
C GLY A 438 21.21 49.00 17.80
N ASP A 439 20.62 48.40 18.82
CA ASP A 439 21.40 47.77 19.88
C ASP A 439 20.61 46.63 20.54
N GLU A 440 21.33 45.53 20.67
CA GLU A 440 21.01 44.30 21.37
C GLU A 440 20.75 44.54 22.87
N GLU A 441 19.87 43.75 23.48
CA GLU A 441 20.22 43.02 24.71
C GLU A 441 19.31 41.80 24.86
N GLY A 442 19.94 40.67 25.19
CA GLY A 442 19.29 39.37 25.34
C GLY A 442 18.54 39.24 26.66
N SER A 443 17.53 38.36 26.63
CA SER A 443 17.07 37.68 27.84
C SER A 443 16.74 36.23 27.47
N GLU A 444 17.53 35.32 28.02
CA GLU A 444 17.19 33.90 28.11
C GLU A 444 15.88 33.70 28.88
N GLY A 445 15.11 32.68 28.48
CA GLY A 445 13.89 32.24 29.15
C GLY A 445 13.27 31.06 28.40
N GLU A 446 13.67 29.85 28.78
CA GLU A 446 13.07 28.57 28.41
C GLU A 446 11.58 28.44 28.85
N TYR A 447 10.87 27.49 28.22
CA TYR A 447 9.53 26.92 28.52
C TYR A 447 8.33 27.81 28.06
N ASP A 448 7.42 27.41 27.16
CA ASP A 448 6.63 26.17 27.14
C ASP A 448 6.10 25.87 25.71
N GLU A 449 6.04 24.59 25.37
CA GLU A 449 5.64 24.02 24.07
C GLU A 449 4.14 23.66 24.11
N ASP A 450 3.27 24.43 23.47
CA ASP A 450 1.91 24.00 23.07
C ASP A 450 1.26 25.05 22.13
N THR A 451 1.65 24.98 20.85
CA THR A 451 1.03 25.76 19.77
C THR A 451 -0.23 25.04 19.29
N GLU A 452 -1.34 25.75 19.31
CA GLU A 452 -2.65 25.33 18.83
C GLU A 452 -2.61 24.93 17.34
N GLU A 453 -2.75 23.64 17.05
CA GLU A 453 -3.02 23.14 15.70
C GLU A 453 -4.49 23.38 15.34
N GLU A 454 -4.69 24.38 14.48
CA GLU A 454 -5.95 24.72 13.84
C GLU A 454 -6.31 23.66 12.78
N LEU A 455 -7.28 22.80 13.11
CA LEU A 455 -7.89 21.79 12.23
C LEU A 455 -8.62 22.45 11.05
N HIS A 456 -7.96 22.52 9.89
CA HIS A 456 -8.65 22.72 8.60
C HIS A 456 -9.35 21.43 8.18
N LEU A 457 -10.67 21.38 8.39
CA LEU A 457 -11.55 20.39 7.79
C LEU A 457 -11.52 20.51 6.27
N GLN A 458 -10.89 19.54 5.60
CA GLN A 458 -10.89 19.46 4.15
C GLN A 458 -12.21 18.88 3.66
N GLN A 459 -13.02 19.77 3.10
CA GLN A 459 -14.27 19.51 2.43
C GLN A 459 -14.01 18.62 1.19
N ALA A 460 -14.69 17.48 1.11
CA ALA A 460 -14.62 16.56 -0.03
C ALA A 460 -15.00 17.29 -1.33
N ALA A 461 -14.05 17.38 -2.26
CA ALA A 461 -14.27 17.92 -3.59
C ALA A 461 -15.04 16.91 -4.46
N LYS A 462 -16.16 17.34 -5.04
CA LYS A 462 -16.91 16.59 -6.05
C LYS A 462 -16.03 16.36 -7.29
N PRO A 463 -16.08 15.18 -7.94
CA PRO A 463 -15.32 14.95 -9.16
C PRO A 463 -15.95 15.73 -10.31
N PHE A 464 -15.28 16.78 -10.77
CA PHE A 464 -15.58 17.45 -12.03
C PHE A 464 -14.61 16.95 -13.10
N GLY A 465 -15.13 16.26 -14.11
CA GLY A 465 -14.35 15.81 -15.27
C GLY A 465 -15.14 14.85 -16.16
N PRO A 466 -14.98 14.90 -17.50
CA PRO A 466 -15.69 13.99 -18.40
C PRO A 466 -15.15 12.56 -18.27
N VAL A 467 -16.06 11.59 -18.38
CA VAL A 467 -15.75 10.15 -18.28
C VAL A 467 -14.78 9.74 -19.42
N PRO A 468 -13.71 8.98 -19.13
CA PRO A 468 -12.74 8.58 -20.14
C PRO A 468 -13.35 7.60 -21.18
N PRO A 469 -12.91 7.66 -22.45
CA PRO A 469 -13.44 6.81 -23.51
C PRO A 469 -13.00 5.35 -23.35
N PRO A 470 -13.81 4.39 -23.84
CA PRO A 470 -13.50 2.97 -23.73
C PRO A 470 -12.27 2.58 -24.59
N PRO A 471 -11.48 1.59 -24.15
CA PRO A 471 -10.29 1.16 -24.87
C PRO A 471 -10.64 0.52 -26.22
N ALA A 472 -9.85 0.85 -27.25
CA ALA A 472 -10.02 0.35 -28.61
C ALA A 472 -9.74 -1.17 -28.71
N PRO A 473 -10.44 -1.90 -29.61
CA PRO A 473 -10.26 -3.34 -29.77
C PRO A 473 -8.91 -3.66 -30.41
N LEU A 474 -8.19 -4.61 -29.82
CA LEU A 474 -6.94 -5.16 -30.35
C LEU A 474 -7.22 -5.91 -31.65
N SER A 475 -6.66 -5.42 -32.75
CA SER A 475 -6.60 -6.09 -34.04
C SER A 475 -5.84 -7.42 -33.93
N ALA A 476 -6.52 -8.51 -34.25
CA ALA A 476 -5.94 -9.85 -34.36
C ALA A 476 -4.99 -9.92 -35.56
N ILE A 477 -3.69 -10.12 -35.30
CA ILE A 477 -2.72 -10.56 -36.30
C ILE A 477 -2.77 -12.08 -36.34
N ASN A 478 -3.49 -12.64 -37.30
CA ASN A 478 -3.43 -14.05 -37.67
C ASN A 478 -2.56 -14.20 -38.93
N GLY A 479 -1.49 -14.98 -38.82
CA GLY A 479 -0.69 -15.41 -39.98
C GLY A 479 -1.30 -16.64 -40.65
N LEU A 480 -1.06 -16.80 -41.96
CA LEU A 480 -1.12 -18.10 -42.64
C LEU A 480 -0.24 -18.07 -43.90
N VAL A 481 0.95 -18.66 -43.80
CA VAL A 481 1.77 -19.04 -44.95
C VAL A 481 1.51 -20.53 -45.18
N ALA A 482 0.84 -20.85 -46.29
CA ALA A 482 0.61 -22.21 -46.75
C ALA A 482 1.82 -22.68 -47.57
N THR A 483 2.50 -23.73 -47.09
CA THR A 483 3.45 -24.51 -47.91
C THR A 483 2.73 -25.69 -48.52
N ALA A 484 2.52 -25.64 -49.83
CA ALA A 484 2.08 -26.76 -50.64
C ALA A 484 3.32 -27.59 -51.04
N ASN A 485 3.37 -28.86 -50.62
CA ASN A 485 4.29 -29.84 -51.19
C ASN A 485 3.48 -30.83 -52.03
N GLY A 486 3.67 -30.72 -53.33
CA GLY A 486 3.17 -31.65 -54.34
C GLY A 486 4.07 -32.88 -54.47
N ILE A 487 3.40 -34.01 -54.65
CA ILE A 487 3.95 -35.28 -55.13
C ILE A 487 4.19 -35.16 -56.64
N LYS A 488 5.38 -35.51 -57.12
CA LYS A 488 5.62 -36.14 -58.44
C LYS A 488 7.07 -36.64 -58.58
N HIS A 489 7.14 -37.92 -58.94
CA HIS A 489 8.27 -38.76 -59.38
C HIS A 489 9.31 -39.20 -58.35
#